data_AF-A0A1X1RIT7-F1
#
_entry.id   AF-A0A1X1RIT7-F1
#
_cell.length_a   1.000
_cell.length_b   1.000
_cell.length_c   1.000
_cell.angle_alpha   90.00
_cell.angle_beta   90.00
_cell.angle_gamma   90.00
#
_symmetry.space_group_name_H-M   'P 1'
#
loop_
_entity.id
_entity.type
_entity.pdbx_description
1 polymer ?
#
loop_
_entity_poly.entity_id
_entity_poly.type
_entity_poly.pdbx_seq_one_letter_code
_entity_poly.pdbx_strand_id
1 'polypeptide(L)'
;MGYPCSANPELWFGYADDHGGDGAAKARAYERSATEARLLCLRRCPLAQQRRCAHYAVEHREEYGVWAGVKLPGGQYRKREQLARAHNTLRRIAVGDINSRQLPENAALLARREKDVMPVTTAVFHLPTALGPQSAA
;
A
#
# COMPACT_ATOMS: atom_id res chain seq x y z
N MET A 1 -10.56 -13.04 -5.04
CA MET A 1 -9.20 -12.46 -5.09
C MET A 1 -8.99 -11.67 -3.81
N GLY A 2 -8.06 -12.09 -2.95
CA GLY A 2 -7.72 -11.37 -1.72
C GLY A 2 -6.86 -10.13 -2.00
N TYR A 3 -6.89 -9.16 -1.09
CA TYR A 3 -6.00 -8.00 -1.17
C TYR A 3 -4.58 -8.41 -0.74
N PRO A 4 -3.51 -7.81 -1.30
CA PRO A 4 -2.14 -8.18 -0.92
C PRO A 4 -1.88 -7.96 0.57
N CYS A 5 -2.61 -7.05 1.22
CA CYS A 5 -2.52 -6.79 2.65
C CYS A 5 -3.15 -7.87 3.54
N SER A 6 -4.12 -8.65 3.05
CA SER A 6 -4.73 -9.73 3.84
C SER A 6 -3.96 -11.05 3.73
N ALA A 7 -3.06 -11.19 2.74
CA ALA A 7 -2.33 -12.44 2.51
C ALA A 7 -1.14 -12.62 3.47
N ASN A 8 -0.52 -11.52 3.93
CA ASN A 8 0.61 -11.55 4.85
C ASN A 8 0.62 -10.27 5.71
N PRO A 9 -0.12 -10.20 6.83
CA PRO A 9 -0.20 -9.01 7.68
C PRO A 9 1.15 -8.56 8.27
N GLU A 10 2.03 -9.52 8.62
CA GLU A 10 3.35 -9.25 9.23
C GLU A 10 4.21 -8.31 8.39
N LEU A 11 4.10 -8.40 7.05
CA LEU A 11 4.81 -7.53 6.13
C LEU A 11 4.43 -6.05 6.28
N TRP A 12 3.18 -5.77 6.68
CA TRP A 12 2.61 -4.42 6.69
C TRP A 12 2.78 -3.73 8.04
N PHE A 13 2.78 -4.50 9.13
CA PHE A 13 2.77 -3.97 10.49
C PHE A 13 4.10 -4.17 11.22
N GLY A 14 4.98 -5.04 10.71
CA GLY A 14 6.26 -5.36 11.33
C GLY A 14 6.12 -6.42 12.44
N TYR A 15 7.25 -6.99 12.83
CA TYR A 15 7.32 -8.05 13.84
C TYR A 15 6.92 -7.53 15.24
N ALA A 16 6.26 -8.38 16.02
CA ALA A 16 6.17 -8.23 17.46
C ALA A 16 7.58 -8.16 18.07
N ASP A 17 7.79 -7.28 19.07
CA ASP A 17 9.11 -6.90 19.62
C ASP A 17 9.79 -8.01 20.45
N ASP A 18 9.28 -9.24 20.37
CA ASP A 18 9.41 -10.32 21.35
C ASP A 18 10.78 -11.03 21.33
N HIS A 19 11.69 -10.62 20.46
CA HIS A 19 13.03 -11.19 20.36
C HIS A 19 14.08 -10.15 20.72
N GLY A 20 14.95 -10.42 21.70
CA GLY A 20 16.01 -9.52 22.21
C GLY A 20 17.14 -9.19 21.23
N GLY A 21 16.84 -8.97 19.95
CA GLY A 21 17.79 -8.57 18.92
C GLY A 21 18.11 -7.07 18.93
N ASP A 22 19.24 -6.73 18.33
CA ASP A 22 19.71 -5.35 18.13
C ASP A 22 18.63 -4.45 17.49
N GLY A 23 18.29 -3.36 18.19
CA GLY A 23 17.28 -2.40 17.75
C GLY A 23 17.59 -1.76 16.40
N ALA A 24 18.87 -1.61 16.03
CA ALA A 24 19.24 -1.09 14.71
C ALA A 24 18.96 -2.13 13.60
N ALA A 25 19.24 -3.40 13.85
CA ALA A 25 18.89 -4.48 12.93
C ALA A 25 17.37 -4.59 12.73
N LYS A 26 16.59 -4.49 13.82
CA LYS A 26 15.12 -4.46 13.77
C LYS A 26 14.60 -3.27 12.95
N ALA A 27 15.15 -2.08 13.18
CA ALA A 27 14.77 -0.88 12.42
C ALA A 27 15.02 -1.05 10.92
N ARG A 28 16.18 -1.59 10.52
CA ARG A 28 16.47 -1.87 9.09
C ARG A 28 15.54 -2.93 8.51
N ALA A 29 15.22 -3.98 9.26
CA ALA A 29 14.25 -4.99 8.82
C ALA A 29 12.87 -4.37 8.59
N TYR A 30 12.40 -3.55 9.53
CA TYR A 30 11.14 -2.81 9.40
C TYR A 30 11.13 -1.85 8.20
N GLU A 31 12.22 -1.12 7.94
CA GLU A 31 12.33 -0.27 6.75
C GLU A 31 12.21 -1.08 5.44
N ARG A 32 12.85 -2.26 5.38
CA ARG A 32 12.76 -3.14 4.20
C ARG A 32 11.34 -3.68 4.01
N SER A 33 10.72 -4.20 5.06
CA SER A 33 9.35 -4.71 5.03
C SER A 33 8.36 -3.63 4.63
N ALA A 34 8.46 -2.43 5.22
CA ALA A 34 7.59 -1.31 4.86
C ALA A 34 7.78 -0.86 3.41
N THR A 35 9.00 -0.91 2.88
CA THR A 35 9.28 -0.61 1.47
C THR A 35 8.63 -1.63 0.55
N GLU A 36 8.71 -2.91 0.90
CA GLU A 36 8.07 -3.99 0.14
C GLU A 36 6.54 -3.93 0.19
N ALA A 37 5.96 -3.72 1.38
CA ALA A 37 4.52 -3.52 1.57
C ALA A 37 4.00 -2.35 0.71
N ARG A 38 4.72 -1.21 0.71
CA ARG A 38 4.36 -0.06 -0.14
C ARG A 38 4.33 -0.44 -1.62
N LEU A 39 5.34 -1.15 -2.11
CA LEU A 39 5.38 -1.58 -3.50
C LEU A 39 4.25 -2.53 -3.87
N LEU A 40 3.94 -3.51 -3.02
CA LEU A 40 2.80 -4.41 -3.23
C LEU A 40 1.48 -3.63 -3.25
N CYS A 41 1.30 -2.66 -2.34
CA CYS A 41 0.16 -1.77 -2.34
C CYS A 41 0.03 -1.03 -3.66
N LEU A 42 1.09 -0.34 -4.08
CA LEU A 42 1.09 0.53 -5.24
C LEU A 42 0.89 -0.26 -6.55
N ARG A 43 1.45 -1.47 -6.66
CA ARG A 43 1.38 -2.27 -7.90
C ARG A 43 0.15 -3.16 -7.98
N ARG A 44 -0.32 -3.72 -6.86
CA ARG A 44 -1.35 -4.78 -6.87
C ARG A 44 -2.68 -4.41 -6.23
N CYS A 45 -2.74 -3.36 -5.41
CA CYS A 45 -3.99 -2.95 -4.78
C CYS A 45 -4.80 -2.02 -5.71
N PRO A 46 -6.09 -2.30 -5.97
CA PRO A 46 -6.96 -1.41 -6.73
C PRO A 46 -7.05 -0.02 -6.08
N LEU A 47 -7.16 1.04 -6.88
CA LEU A 47 -7.22 2.42 -6.36
C LEU A 47 -8.39 2.65 -5.40
N ALA A 48 -9.57 2.09 -5.70
CA ALA A 48 -10.71 2.14 -4.80
C ALA A 48 -10.41 1.50 -3.43
N GLN A 49 -9.65 0.41 -3.40
CA GLN A 49 -9.24 -0.23 -2.14
C GLN A 49 -8.21 0.61 -1.39
N GLN A 50 -7.28 1.28 -2.09
CA GLN A 50 -6.34 2.20 -1.45
C GLN A 50 -7.06 3.36 -0.76
N ARG A 51 -8.10 3.91 -1.38
CA ARG A 51 -8.94 4.97 -0.78
C ARG A 51 -9.66 4.49 0.49
N ARG A 52 -10.27 3.30 0.45
CA ARG A 52 -10.89 2.68 1.64
C ARG A 52 -9.89 2.42 2.75
N CYS A 53 -8.70 1.91 2.41
CA CYS A 53 -7.61 1.67 3.34
C CYS A 53 -7.14 2.98 4.01
N ALA A 54 -7.06 4.07 3.25
CA ALA A 54 -6.70 5.38 3.78
C ALA A 54 -7.78 5.94 4.72
N HIS A 55 -9.07 5.77 4.37
CA HIS A 55 -10.17 6.15 5.26
C HIS A 55 -10.09 5.43 6.59
N TYR A 56 -9.94 4.10 6.54
CA TYR A 56 -9.84 3.26 7.73
C TYR A 56 -8.70 3.72 8.65
N ALA A 57 -7.51 3.96 8.09
CA ALA A 57 -6.34 4.36 8.87
C ALA A 57 -6.54 5.70 9.60
N VAL A 58 -7.21 6.66 8.97
CA VAL A 58 -7.51 7.97 9.57
C VAL A 58 -8.56 7.81 10.66
N GLU A 59 -9.63 7.07 10.37
CA GLU A 59 -10.75 6.83 11.28
C GLU A 59 -10.31 6.15 12.58
N HIS A 60 -9.44 5.14 12.46
CA HIS A 60 -8.93 4.36 13.58
C HIS A 60 -7.67 4.97 14.22
N ARG A 61 -7.22 6.13 13.72
CA ARG A 61 -6.03 6.84 14.21
C ARG A 61 -4.78 5.96 14.24
N GLU A 62 -4.63 5.13 13.22
CA GLU A 62 -3.52 4.19 13.10
C GLU A 62 -2.18 4.94 13.20
N GLU A 63 -1.23 4.42 13.97
CA GLU A 63 0.05 5.12 14.21
C GLU A 63 1.24 4.43 13.56
N TYR A 64 1.09 3.17 13.18
CA TYR A 64 2.16 2.31 12.69
C TYR A 64 1.74 1.53 11.43
N GLY A 65 2.74 0.97 10.76
CA GLY A 65 2.56 0.14 9.58
C GLY A 65 2.42 0.92 8.27
N VAL A 66 2.02 0.22 7.21
CA VAL A 66 1.82 0.78 5.86
C VAL A 66 0.35 0.78 5.49
N TRP A 67 -0.18 1.95 5.17
CA TRP A 67 -1.60 2.16 4.84
C TRP A 67 -1.70 2.91 3.51
N ALA A 68 -2.44 2.35 2.55
CA ALA A 68 -2.59 2.94 1.22
C ALA A 68 -1.26 3.38 0.56
N GLY A 69 -0.16 2.67 0.80
CA GLY A 69 1.17 3.01 0.27
C GLY A 69 1.89 4.15 1.03
N VAL A 70 1.37 4.59 2.16
CA VAL A 70 1.97 5.54 3.09
C VAL A 70 2.48 4.78 4.31
N LYS A 71 3.75 4.99 4.68
CA LYS A 71 4.32 4.43 5.91
C LYS A 71 4.06 5.37 7.09
N LEU A 72 3.58 4.81 8.19
CA LEU A 72 3.40 5.55 9.43
C LEU A 72 4.64 5.42 10.35
N PRO A 73 5.04 6.49 11.05
CA PRO A 73 6.31 6.53 11.78
C PRO A 73 6.29 5.90 13.18
N GLY A 74 5.12 5.48 13.67
CA GLY A 74 4.86 5.00 15.04
C GLY A 74 4.40 6.11 15.99
N GLY A 75 3.79 5.74 17.12
CA GLY A 75 3.24 6.62 18.17
C GLY A 75 4.27 7.32 19.06
N GLN A 76 5.54 7.38 18.66
CA GLN A 76 6.58 8.06 19.46
C GLN A 76 6.31 9.57 19.48
N TYR A 77 6.25 10.19 20.67
CA TYR A 77 5.96 11.62 20.82
C TYR A 77 6.83 12.54 19.94
N ARG A 78 8.13 12.25 19.86
CA ARG A 78 9.09 12.98 18.99
C ARG A 78 8.76 12.94 17.50
N LYS A 79 7.92 11.98 17.06
CA LYS A 79 7.47 11.81 15.68
C LYS A 79 6.02 12.24 15.45
N ARG A 80 5.34 12.84 16.44
CA ARG A 80 3.92 13.24 16.33
C ARG A 80 3.62 14.10 15.11
N GLU A 81 4.53 15.01 14.74
CA GLU A 81 4.36 15.86 13.56
C GLU A 81 4.51 15.07 12.26
N GLN A 82 5.42 14.10 12.23
CA GLN A 82 5.56 13.20 11.09
C GLN A 82 4.31 12.33 10.94
N LEU A 83 3.76 11.85 12.05
CA LEU A 83 2.51 11.08 12.05
C LEU A 83 1.34 11.94 11.56
N ALA A 84 1.21 13.18 12.04
CA ALA A 84 0.17 14.11 11.60
C ALA A 84 0.28 14.41 10.09
N ARG A 85 1.50 14.59 9.57
CA ARG A 85 1.74 14.74 8.12
C ARG A 85 1.31 13.50 7.34
N ALA A 86 1.65 12.31 7.82
CA ALA A 86 1.24 11.06 7.17
C ALA A 86 -0.29 10.91 7.16
N HIS A 87 -0.96 11.24 8.26
CA HIS A 87 -2.43 11.28 8.36
C HIS A 87 -3.07 12.28 7.42
N ASN A 88 -2.48 13.48 7.26
CA ASN A 88 -2.97 14.45 6.29
C ASN A 88 -2.87 13.93 4.85
N THR A 89 -1.78 13.23 4.52
CA THR A 89 -1.65 12.55 3.23
C THR A 89 -2.72 11.48 3.06
N LEU A 90 -2.97 10.65 4.07
CA LEU A 90 -4.03 9.63 4.04
C LEU A 90 -5.43 10.24 3.86
N ARG A 91 -5.74 11.36 4.51
CA ARG A 91 -7.02 12.06 4.30
C ARG A 91 -7.22 12.46 2.85
N ARG A 92 -6.21 13.05 2.22
CA ARG A 92 -6.24 13.43 0.80
C ARG A 92 -6.41 12.22 -0.13
N ILE A 93 -5.78 11.08 0.21
CA ILE A 93 -5.98 9.82 -0.53
C ILE A 93 -7.42 9.32 -0.35
N ALA A 94 -7.95 9.33 0.87
CA ALA A 94 -9.28 8.80 1.17
C ALA A 94 -10.38 9.52 0.34
N VAL A 95 -10.33 10.85 0.30
CA VAL A 95 -11.25 11.67 -0.50
C VAL A 95 -10.94 11.66 -2.00
N GLY A 96 -9.77 11.13 -2.39
CA GLY A 96 -9.36 10.99 -3.79
C GLY A 96 -8.71 12.23 -4.41
N ASP A 97 -8.35 13.23 -3.60
CA ASP A 97 -7.64 14.44 -4.04
C ASP A 97 -6.26 14.09 -4.64
N ILE A 98 -5.64 13.04 -4.09
CA ILE A 98 -4.37 12.51 -4.59
C ILE A 98 -4.42 10.99 -4.68
N ASN A 99 -3.66 10.46 -5.64
CA ASN A 99 -3.37 9.04 -5.73
C ASN A 99 -2.06 8.74 -4.99
N SER A 100 -2.00 7.64 -4.24
CA SER A 100 -0.78 7.20 -3.57
C SER A 100 0.43 7.09 -4.51
N ARG A 101 0.21 6.75 -5.79
CA ARG A 101 1.28 6.67 -6.81
C ARG A 101 1.86 8.04 -7.19
N GLN A 102 1.13 9.13 -6.97
CA GLN A 102 1.56 10.50 -7.27
C GLN A 102 2.44 11.11 -6.16
N LEU A 103 2.53 10.46 -4.99
CA LEU A 103 3.42 10.93 -3.93
C LEU A 103 4.88 10.82 -4.39
N PRO A 104 5.71 11.88 -4.23
CA PRO A 104 7.09 11.89 -4.71
C PRO A 104 7.91 10.68 -4.23
N GLU A 105 7.74 10.29 -2.97
CA GLU A 105 8.41 9.15 -2.36
C GLU A 105 7.97 7.80 -2.96
N ASN A 106 6.72 7.69 -3.41
CA ASN A 106 6.18 6.49 -4.05
C ASN A 106 6.55 6.44 -5.53
N ALA A 107 6.53 7.58 -6.22
CA ALA A 107 6.98 7.70 -7.60
C ALA A 107 8.47 7.30 -7.71
N ALA A 108 9.33 7.82 -6.83
CA ALA A 108 10.74 7.45 -6.77
C ALA A 108 10.93 5.97 -6.46
N LEU A 109 10.09 5.38 -5.59
CA LEU A 109 10.15 3.97 -5.23
C LEU A 109 9.76 3.07 -6.42
N LEU A 110 8.71 3.43 -7.16
CA LEU A 110 8.27 2.71 -8.36
C LEU A 110 9.33 2.77 -9.46
N ALA A 111 9.88 3.96 -9.74
CA ALA A 111 10.91 4.15 -10.77
C ALA A 111 12.21 3.39 -10.48
N ARG A 112 12.64 3.32 -9.21
CA ARG A 112 13.84 2.54 -8.82
C ARG A 112 13.69 1.06 -9.11
N ARG A 113 12.47 0.52 -8.98
CA ARG A 113 12.20 -0.93 -9.03
C ARG A 113 11.47 -1.37 -10.29
N GLU A 114 11.28 -0.49 -11.27
CA GLU A 114 10.96 -0.87 -12.66
C GLU A 114 12.15 -1.53 -13.35
N LYS A 115 13.37 -1.25 -12.88
CA LYS A 115 14.61 -1.92 -13.33
C LYS A 115 14.75 -3.35 -12.80
N ASP A 116 13.97 -3.71 -11.78
CA ASP A 116 13.84 -5.06 -11.23
C ASP A 116 12.68 -5.74 -11.96
N VAL A 117 12.99 -6.64 -12.90
CA VAL A 117 11.99 -7.38 -13.67
C VAL A 117 11.13 -8.20 -12.70
N MET A 118 9.91 -7.73 -12.42
CA MET A 118 8.92 -8.55 -11.74
C MET A 118 8.32 -9.52 -12.76
N PRO A 119 8.11 -10.79 -12.42
CA PRO A 119 7.37 -11.70 -13.29
C PRO A 119 5.98 -11.14 -13.50
N VAL A 120 5.66 -10.84 -14.76
CA VAL A 120 4.34 -10.38 -15.18
C VAL A 120 3.39 -11.57 -15.04
N THR A 121 2.45 -11.49 -14.09
CA THR A 121 1.30 -12.39 -14.09
C THR A 121 0.42 -12.04 -15.28
N THR A 122 0.52 -12.82 -16.35
CA THR A 122 -0.33 -12.72 -17.54
C THR A 122 -1.77 -13.05 -17.17
N ALA A 123 -2.66 -12.06 -17.24
CA ALA A 123 -4.11 -12.30 -17.15
C ALA A 123 -4.67 -12.38 -18.58
N VAL A 124 -5.17 -13.56 -18.96
CA VAL A 124 -5.89 -13.76 -20.23
C VAL A 124 -7.36 -13.41 -19.99
N PHE A 125 -7.84 -12.37 -20.67
CA PHE A 125 -9.26 -12.03 -20.70
C PHE A 125 -9.86 -12.58 -21.99
N HIS A 126 -10.81 -13.52 -21.87
CA HIS A 126 -11.63 -13.94 -22.99
C HIS A 126 -12.83 -12.99 -23.09
N LEU A 127 -12.87 -12.17 -24.14
CA LEU A 127 -14.07 -11.41 -24.49
C LEU A 127 -15.07 -12.36 -25.15
N PRO A 128 -16.33 -12.45 -24.65
CA PRO A 128 -17.37 -13.13 -25.38
C PRO A 128 -17.78 -12.28 -26.60
N THR A 129 -17.50 -12.80 -27.80
CA THR A 129 -18.02 -12.25 -29.05
C THR A 129 -19.52 -12.56 -29.14
N ALA A 130 -20.37 -11.69 -28.60
CA ALA A 130 -21.81 -11.76 -28.84
C ALA A 130 -22.11 -11.21 -30.24
N LEU A 131 -21.97 -12.06 -31.26
CA LEU A 131 -22.56 -11.87 -32.60
C LEU A 131 -23.75 -12.83 -32.72
N GLY A 132 -24.84 -12.48 -32.07
CA GLY A 132 -26.15 -13.07 -32.35
C GLY A 132 -26.95 -12.09 -33.22
N PRO A 133 -27.53 -12.51 -34.36
CA PRO A 133 -28.31 -11.62 -35.21
C PRO A 133 -29.57 -11.15 -34.45
N GLN A 134 -29.83 -9.84 -34.48
CA GLN A 134 -31.12 -9.30 -34.07
C GLN A 134 -32.16 -9.79 -35.07
N SER A 135 -33.03 -10.70 -34.63
CA SER A 135 -34.20 -11.11 -35.40
C SER A 135 -35.22 -9.99 -35.32
N ALA A 136 -35.46 -9.32 -36.45
CA ALA A 136 -36.62 -8.45 -36.62
C ALA A 136 -37.82 -9.32 -36.98
N ALA A 137 -38.83 -9.34 -36.12
CA ALA A 137 -40.18 -9.81 -36.38
C ALA A 137 -41.16 -8.87 -35.68
#